data_AF-A0A2D8IVS9-F1
#
_entry.id   AF-A0A2D8IVS9-F1
#
_cell.length_a   1.000
_cell.length_b   1.000
_cell.length_c   1.000
_cell.angle_alpha   90.00
_cell.angle_beta   90.00
_cell.angle_gamma   90.00
#
_symmetry.space_group_name_H-M   'P 1'
#
loop_
_entity.id
_entity.type
_entity.pdbx_description
1 polymer ?
#
loop_
_entity_poly.entity_id
_entity_poly.type
_entity_poly.pdbx_seq_one_letter_code
_entity_poly.pdbx_strand_id
1 'polypeptide(L)'
;MRFSLAVVHSADFLWLETLAAAGLSGPQRQLLAGMAAAVEGQAPELRETAFDWPLHDNPQLDRSAAAAAAALDGFLQRLLAERPCRGICLLGDDAPLGLVAEGGGVPLLRLPSTRAMLEAPLHKREAWRVLAPLRAAQA
;
A
#
# COMPACT_ATOMS: atom_id res chain seq x y z
N MET A 1 -6.31 18.29 5.81
CA MET A 1 -6.58 16.89 5.43
C MET A 1 -6.07 15.99 6.55
N ARG A 2 -6.81 14.93 6.91
CA ARG A 2 -6.39 13.89 7.88
C ARG A 2 -6.62 12.54 7.22
N PHE A 3 -5.67 11.63 7.34
CA PHE A 3 -5.78 10.29 6.78
C PHE A 3 -4.80 9.35 7.48
N SER A 4 -5.08 8.06 7.38
CA SER A 4 -4.21 7.00 7.85
C SER A 4 -4.00 6.00 6.71
N LEU A 5 -2.78 5.52 6.52
CA LEU A 5 -2.46 4.47 5.56
C LEU A 5 -1.97 3.24 6.33
N ALA A 6 -2.45 2.07 5.92
CA ALA A 6 -1.77 0.82 6.19
C ALA A 6 -0.68 0.65 5.14
N VAL A 7 0.54 0.41 5.59
CA VAL A 7 1.70 0.16 4.76
C VAL A 7 2.22 -1.22 5.12
N VAL A 8 1.94 -2.19 4.26
CA VAL A 8 2.28 -3.60 4.48
C VAL A 8 3.44 -3.97 3.59
N HIS A 9 4.57 -4.35 4.17
CA HIS A 9 5.67 -4.96 3.45
C HIS A 9 5.44 -6.47 3.32
N SER A 10 5.56 -6.99 2.10
CA SER A 10 5.85 -8.40 1.84
C SER A 10 7.31 -8.54 1.38
N ALA A 11 7.70 -9.70 0.81
CA ALA A 11 9.09 -9.92 0.41
C ALA A 11 9.51 -9.00 -0.74
N ASP A 12 8.65 -8.86 -1.76
CA ASP A 12 8.95 -8.17 -3.00
C ASP A 12 8.10 -6.91 -3.21
N PHE A 13 7.07 -6.67 -2.39
CA PHE A 13 6.11 -5.59 -2.64
C PHE A 13 5.80 -4.78 -1.38
N LEU A 14 5.48 -3.51 -1.61
CA LEU A 14 4.95 -2.61 -0.60
C LEU A 14 3.48 -2.31 -0.92
N TRP A 15 2.57 -2.68 -0.03
CA TRP A 15 1.12 -2.55 -0.24
C TRP A 15 0.59 -1.39 0.60
N LEU A 16 -0.04 -0.40 -0.04
CA LEU A 16 -0.58 0.80 0.61
C LEU A 16 -2.10 0.78 0.46
N GLU A 17 -2.81 0.93 1.57
CA GLU A 17 -4.26 1.10 1.59
C GLU A 17 -4.66 2.19 2.57
N THR A 18 -5.57 3.05 2.17
CA THR A 18 -6.15 4.04 3.08
C THR A 18 -7.07 3.36 4.09
N LEU A 19 -6.82 3.64 5.36
CA LEU A 19 -7.56 3.07 6.46
C LEU A 19 -8.86 3.85 6.69
N ALA A 20 -9.99 3.14 6.57
CA ALA A 20 -11.31 3.65 6.95
C ALA A 20 -11.60 3.50 8.46
N ALA A 21 -10.76 2.76 9.18
CA ALA A 21 -10.87 2.47 10.62
C ALA A 21 -9.46 2.41 11.24
N ALA A 22 -9.33 1.93 12.48
CA ALA A 22 -8.04 1.87 13.18
C ALA A 22 -6.98 0.93 12.54
N GLY A 23 -7.34 0.12 11.55
CA GLY A 23 -6.43 -0.79 10.86
C GLY A 23 -7.15 -1.71 9.88
N LEU A 24 -6.38 -2.56 9.19
CA LEU A 24 -6.95 -3.57 8.30
C LEU A 24 -7.72 -4.64 9.09
N SER A 25 -8.90 -5.02 8.60
CA SER A 25 -9.66 -6.12 9.18
C SER A 25 -9.00 -7.48 8.91
N GLY A 26 -9.39 -8.51 9.67
CA GLY A 26 -8.92 -9.90 9.45
C GLY A 26 -9.08 -10.37 7.99
N PRO A 27 -10.26 -10.22 7.37
CA PRO A 27 -10.47 -10.57 5.96
C PRO A 27 -9.58 -9.80 4.98
N GLN A 28 -9.31 -8.51 5.22
CA GLN A 28 -8.42 -7.71 4.37
C GLN A 28 -6.98 -8.21 4.48
N ARG A 29 -6.49 -8.46 5.70
CA ARG A 29 -5.16 -9.05 5.92
C ARG A 29 -5.01 -10.41 5.24
N GLN A 30 -6.03 -11.26 5.33
CA GLN A 30 -6.00 -12.57 4.68
C GLN A 30 -6.02 -12.46 3.15
N LEU A 31 -6.79 -11.53 2.58
CA LEU A 31 -6.79 -11.26 1.15
C LEU A 31 -5.41 -10.76 0.67
N LEU A 32 -4.81 -9.81 1.40
CA LEU A 32 -3.49 -9.26 1.08
C LEU A 32 -2.42 -10.36 1.15
N ALA A 33 -2.43 -11.18 2.20
CA ALA A 33 -1.52 -12.33 2.32
C ALA A 33 -1.67 -13.31 1.15
N GLY A 34 -2.91 -13.59 0.71
CA GLY A 34 -3.16 -14.44 -0.45
C GLY A 34 -2.64 -13.84 -1.76
N MET A 35 -2.83 -12.54 -1.96
CA MET A 35 -2.31 -11.83 -3.15
C MET A 35 -0.78 -11.80 -3.16
N ALA A 36 -0.16 -11.44 -2.04
CA ALA A 36 1.29 -11.45 -1.87
C ALA A 36 1.86 -12.85 -2.12
N ALA A 37 1.27 -13.90 -1.53
CA ALA A 37 1.68 -15.28 -1.75
C ALA A 37 1.61 -15.69 -3.22
N ALA A 38 0.54 -15.28 -3.92
CA ALA A 38 0.33 -15.64 -5.31
C ALA A 38 1.34 -15.01 -6.27
N VAL A 39 1.83 -13.80 -5.97
CA VAL A 39 2.83 -13.10 -6.79
C VAL A 39 4.27 -13.46 -6.41
N GLU A 40 4.53 -13.73 -5.13
CA GLU A 40 5.87 -14.06 -4.61
C GLU A 40 6.18 -15.57 -4.63
N GLY A 41 5.16 -16.42 -4.78
CA GLY A 41 5.33 -17.87 -4.87
C GLY A 41 5.60 -18.59 -3.54
N GLN A 42 5.54 -17.88 -2.42
CA GLN A 42 5.74 -18.43 -1.07
C GLN A 42 4.77 -17.80 -0.07
N ALA A 43 4.64 -18.38 1.13
CA ALA A 43 3.88 -17.76 2.21
C ALA A 43 4.59 -16.45 2.63
N PRO A 44 3.93 -15.28 2.53
CA PRO A 44 4.59 -14.01 2.80
C PRO A 44 4.67 -13.74 4.30
N GLU A 45 5.83 -13.28 4.76
CA GLU A 45 5.92 -12.59 6.05
C GLU A 45 5.45 -11.15 5.85
N LEU A 46 4.24 -10.83 6.32
CA LEU A 46 3.69 -9.49 6.22
C LEU A 46 4.10 -8.64 7.41
N ARG A 47 4.64 -7.45 7.14
CA ARG A 47 4.94 -6.44 8.17
C ARG A 47 4.11 -5.19 7.94
N GLU A 48 3.11 -4.98 8.80
CA GLU A 48 2.21 -3.84 8.76
C GLU A 48 2.76 -2.68 9.60
N THR A 49 2.84 -1.50 9.00
CA THR A 49 3.13 -0.22 9.67
C THR A 49 2.02 0.76 9.31
N ALA A 50 1.63 1.62 10.26
CA ALA A 50 0.69 2.69 9.99
C ALA A 50 1.43 4.00 9.69
N PHE A 51 0.87 4.80 8.77
CA PHE A 51 1.23 6.19 8.58
C PHE A 51 0.00 7.06 8.88
N ASP A 52 0.11 7.94 9.86
CA ASP A 52 -0.96 8.85 10.26
C ASP A 52 -0.60 10.29 9.91
N TRP A 53 -1.52 11.00 9.26
CA TRP A 53 -1.37 12.42 8.97
C TRP A 53 -2.46 13.25 9.64
N PRO A 54 -2.11 14.41 10.27
CA PRO A 54 -0.76 14.93 10.52
C PRO A 54 0.11 14.08 11.45
N LEU A 55 1.44 14.16 11.28
CA LEU A 55 2.42 13.51 12.16
C LEU A 55 2.43 14.09 13.59
N HIS A 56 1.80 15.26 13.79
CA HIS A 56 1.74 15.96 15.07
C HIS A 56 0.43 16.76 15.18
N ASP A 57 -0.07 16.91 16.40
CA ASP A 57 -1.26 17.73 16.67
C ASP A 57 -0.96 19.21 16.92
N ASN A 58 0.29 19.66 16.82
CA ASN A 58 0.63 21.08 16.88
C ASN A 58 0.07 21.86 15.67
N PRO A 59 -0.83 22.84 15.87
CA PRO A 59 -1.46 23.61 14.78
C PRO A 59 -0.52 24.62 14.10
N GLN A 60 0.65 24.92 14.68
CA GLN A 60 1.61 25.87 14.12
C GLN A 60 2.47 25.28 12.99
N LEU A 61 2.49 23.96 12.87
CA LEU A 61 3.28 23.24 11.87
C LEU A 61 2.46 23.05 10.60
N ASP A 62 3.13 23.04 9.44
CA ASP A 62 2.46 22.97 8.14
C ASP A 62 1.66 21.66 7.99
N ARG A 63 0.40 21.81 7.56
CA ARG A 63 -0.57 20.73 7.33
C ARG A 63 -1.12 20.73 5.90
N SER A 64 -0.46 21.46 5.01
CA SER A 64 -0.78 21.55 3.59
C SER A 64 -0.71 20.18 2.92
N ALA A 65 -1.35 20.05 1.75
CA ALA A 65 -1.23 18.83 0.94
C ALA A 65 0.22 18.57 0.48
N ALA A 66 0.98 19.64 0.23
CA ALA A 66 2.40 19.56 -0.12
C ALA A 66 3.23 18.99 1.05
N ALA A 67 2.98 19.47 2.28
CA ALA A 67 3.62 18.91 3.48
C ALA A 67 3.24 17.45 3.72
N ALA A 68 1.97 17.09 3.49
CA ALA A 68 1.52 15.70 3.60
C ALA A 68 2.22 14.79 2.58
N ALA A 69 2.36 15.25 1.32
CA ALA A 69 3.06 14.53 0.27
C ALA A 69 4.54 14.35 0.61
N ALA A 70 5.22 15.41 1.05
CA ALA A 70 6.63 15.34 1.44
C ALA A 70 6.86 14.41 2.65
N ALA A 71 5.97 14.45 3.64
CA ALA A 71 6.03 13.57 4.80
C ALA A 71 5.82 12.10 4.42
N LEU A 72 4.84 11.82 3.55
CA LEU A 72 4.58 10.48 3.03
C LEU A 72 5.76 9.98 2.19
N ASP A 73 6.31 10.81 1.30
CA ASP A 73 7.47 10.45 0.48
C ASP A 73 8.68 10.11 1.36
N GLY A 74 9.04 10.96 2.32
CA GLY A 74 10.14 10.69 3.25
C GLY A 74 9.93 9.42 4.09
N PHE A 75 8.68 9.14 4.49
CA PHE A 75 8.34 7.90 5.17
C PHE A 75 8.55 6.66 4.28
N LEU A 76 8.06 6.69 3.04
CA LEU A 76 8.21 5.59 2.08
C LEU A 76 9.67 5.38 1.66
N GLN A 77 10.42 6.46 1.41
CA GLN A 77 11.85 6.39 1.08
C GLN A 77 12.64 5.67 2.18
N ARG A 78 12.35 5.94 3.45
CA ARG A 78 13.00 5.23 4.57
C ARG A 78 12.66 3.75 4.58
N LEU A 79 11.38 3.40 4.39
CA LEU A 79 10.95 2.00 4.30
C LEU A 79 11.62 1.25 3.14
N LEU A 80 11.71 1.88 1.97
CA LEU A 80 12.36 1.32 0.78
C LEU A 80 13.89 1.20 0.95
N ALA A 81 14.52 2.13 1.68
CA ALA A 81 15.94 2.04 2.00
C ALA A 81 16.24 0.90 2.99
N GLU A 82 15.35 0.66 3.95
CA GLU A 82 15.45 -0.47 4.91
C GLU A 82 15.17 -1.82 4.24
N ARG A 83 14.19 -1.86 3.33
CA ARG A 83 13.79 -3.04 2.56
C ARG A 83 13.43 -2.67 1.12
N PRO A 84 14.38 -2.82 0.19
CA PRO A 84 14.09 -2.66 -1.22
C PRO A 84 12.99 -3.63 -1.66
N CYS A 85 12.08 -3.15 -2.49
CA CYS A 85 11.02 -3.96 -3.07
C CYS A 85 11.01 -3.79 -4.60
N ARG A 86 10.31 -4.68 -5.30
CA ARG A 86 10.15 -4.67 -6.76
C ARG A 86 9.02 -3.75 -7.23
N GLY A 87 8.15 -3.29 -6.34
CA GLY A 87 7.04 -2.41 -6.69
C GLY A 87 6.18 -2.01 -5.49
N ILE A 88 5.38 -0.97 -5.69
CA ILE A 88 4.44 -0.44 -4.70
C ILE A 88 3.01 -0.64 -5.22
N CYS A 89 2.20 -1.40 -4.50
CA CYS A 89 0.79 -1.63 -4.79
C CYS A 89 -0.08 -0.62 -4.06
N LEU A 90 -0.76 0.26 -4.78
CA LEU A 90 -1.76 1.20 -4.26
C LEU A 90 -3.15 0.54 -4.34
N LEU A 91 -3.75 0.26 -3.18
CA LEU A 91 -5.04 -0.42 -3.02
C LEU A 91 -6.16 0.61 -2.86
N GLY A 92 -6.73 1.04 -3.98
CA GLY A 92 -7.72 2.11 -4.07
C GLY A 92 -7.27 3.26 -4.98
N ASP A 93 -8.12 4.26 -5.10
CA ASP A 93 -7.95 5.45 -5.93
C ASP A 93 -8.19 6.76 -5.17
N ASP A 94 -8.15 6.70 -3.83
CA ASP A 94 -8.43 7.85 -2.98
C ASP A 94 -7.26 8.85 -2.94
N ALA A 95 -7.61 10.10 -2.58
CA ALA A 95 -6.68 11.24 -2.64
C ALA A 95 -5.34 11.04 -1.90
N PRO A 96 -5.29 10.45 -0.68
CA PRO A 96 -4.05 10.06 -0.02
C PRO A 96 -3.10 9.21 -0.88
N LEU A 97 -3.61 8.19 -1.58
CA LEU A 97 -2.80 7.34 -2.47
C LEU A 97 -2.32 8.11 -3.71
N GLY A 98 -3.03 9.18 -4.09
CA GLY A 98 -2.59 10.12 -5.12
C GLY A 98 -1.39 10.98 -4.74
N LEU A 99 -1.03 11.05 -3.44
CA LEU A 99 0.17 11.76 -2.98
C LEU A 99 1.45 10.93 -3.16
N VAL A 100 1.33 9.62 -3.40
CA VAL A 100 2.48 8.73 -3.62
C VAL A 100 3.06 9.04 -5.00
N ALA A 101 4.22 9.69 -5.00
CA ALA A 101 4.97 9.92 -6.23
C ALA A 101 5.63 8.60 -6.71
N GLU A 102 5.97 8.54 -7.99
CA GLU A 102 6.93 7.54 -8.50
C GLU A 102 8.33 7.85 -7.95
N GLY A 103 8.53 7.63 -6.66
CA GLY A 103 9.77 7.88 -5.93
C GLY A 103 10.56 6.60 -5.75
N GLY A 104 11.89 6.66 -5.90
CA GLY A 104 12.79 5.53 -5.60
C GLY A 104 12.96 4.49 -6.71
N GLY A 105 12.47 4.75 -7.93
CA GLY A 105 12.70 3.90 -9.11
C GLY A 105 11.91 2.58 -9.12
N VAL A 106 10.95 2.43 -8.21
CA VAL A 106 10.06 1.27 -8.13
C VAL A 106 8.72 1.57 -8.81
N PRO A 107 8.16 0.64 -9.61
CA PRO A 107 6.88 0.86 -10.30
C PRO A 107 5.71 0.94 -9.33
N LEU A 108 4.76 1.84 -9.62
CA LEU A 108 3.47 1.92 -8.92
C LEU A 108 2.43 1.06 -9.64
N LEU A 109 1.74 0.21 -8.87
CA LEU A 109 0.71 -0.70 -9.35
C LEU A 109 -0.62 -0.31 -8.70
N ARG A 110 -1.62 0.07 -9.50
CA ARG A 110 -2.94 0.43 -8.97
C ARG A 110 -3.86 -0.77 -8.98
N LEU A 111 -4.49 -1.02 -7.84
CA LEU A 111 -5.42 -2.10 -7.59
C LEU A 111 -6.69 -1.52 -6.95
N PRO A 112 -7.85 -2.20 -7.05
CA PRO A 112 -8.99 -1.88 -6.19
C PRO A 112 -8.61 -1.98 -4.70
N SER A 113 -9.35 -1.31 -3.80
CA SER A 113 -9.13 -1.48 -2.36
C SER A 113 -9.47 -2.91 -1.91
N THR A 114 -8.84 -3.40 -0.84
CA THR A 114 -9.16 -4.75 -0.35
C THR A 114 -10.61 -4.84 0.12
N ARG A 115 -11.18 -3.73 0.63
CA ARG A 115 -12.60 -3.65 0.96
C ARG A 115 -13.49 -3.86 -0.28
N ALA A 116 -13.22 -3.14 -1.37
CA ALA A 116 -13.98 -3.29 -2.61
C ALA A 116 -13.85 -4.71 -3.19
N MET A 117 -12.67 -5.33 -3.08
CA MET A 117 -12.44 -6.72 -3.48
C MET A 117 -13.23 -7.73 -2.64
N LEU A 118 -13.39 -7.48 -1.34
CA LEU A 118 -14.17 -8.34 -0.45
C LEU A 118 -15.67 -8.19 -0.70
N GLU A 119 -16.13 -6.98 -1.02
CA GLU A 119 -17.54 -6.67 -1.29
C GLU A 119 -18.00 -7.22 -2.64
N ALA A 120 -17.17 -7.15 -3.69
CA ALA A 120 -17.56 -7.55 -5.05
C ALA A 120 -16.50 -8.42 -5.77
N PRO A 121 -16.87 -9.61 -6.29
CA PRO A 121 -15.93 -10.52 -6.97
C PRO A 121 -15.24 -9.95 -8.22
N LEU A 122 -15.87 -8.99 -8.92
CA LEU A 122 -15.30 -8.39 -10.13
C LEU A 122 -13.99 -7.64 -9.83
N HIS A 123 -13.89 -6.96 -8.69
CA HIS A 123 -12.68 -6.23 -8.30
C HIS A 123 -11.48 -7.17 -8.06
N LYS A 124 -11.73 -8.41 -7.59
CA LYS A 124 -10.64 -9.42 -7.50
C LYS A 124 -10.07 -9.77 -8.87
N ARG A 125 -10.92 -9.84 -9.90
CA ARG A 125 -10.48 -10.11 -11.28
C ARG A 125 -9.67 -8.95 -11.84
N GLU A 126 -10.08 -7.71 -11.54
CA GLU A 126 -9.34 -6.51 -11.93
C GLU A 126 -7.96 -6.44 -11.27
N ALA A 127 -7.90 -6.69 -9.96
CA ALA A 127 -6.65 -6.79 -9.23
C ALA A 127 -5.74 -7.87 -9.85
N TRP A 128 -6.31 -9.04 -10.14
CA TRP A 128 -5.54 -10.13 -10.72
C TRP A 128 -5.00 -9.85 -12.12
N ARG A 129 -5.71 -9.05 -12.93
CA ARG A 129 -5.21 -8.63 -14.25
C ARG A 129 -3.91 -7.81 -14.14
N VAL A 130 -3.75 -7.05 -13.05
CA VAL A 130 -2.55 -6.26 -12.77
C VAL A 130 -1.45 -7.11 -12.14
N LEU A 131 -1.82 -8.03 -11.23
CA LEU A 131 -0.87 -8.85 -10.47
C LEU A 131 -0.34 -10.07 -11.25
N ALA A 132 -1.13 -10.64 -12.16
CA ALA A 132 -0.78 -11.88 -12.87
C ALA A 132 0.56 -11.81 -13.64
N PRO A 133 0.93 -10.70 -14.31
CA PRO A 133 2.23 -10.57 -14.97
C PRO A 133 3.42 -10.54 -14.00
N LEU A 134 3.19 -10.26 -12.71
CA LEU A 134 4.24 -10.09 -11.70
C LEU A 134 4.62 -11.39 -11.01
N ARG A 135 3.79 -12.43 -11.18
CA ARG A 135 4.06 -13.76 -10.63
C ARG A 135 5.47 -14.16 -10.99
N ALA A 136 6.28 -14.47 -9.98
CA ALA A 136 7.59 -15.05 -10.21
C ALA A 136 7.45 -16.19 -11.23
N ALA A 137 8.26 -16.17 -12.29
CA ALA A 137 8.36 -17.30 -13.20
C ALA A 137 8.70 -18.50 -12.33
N GLN A 138 7.74 -19.40 -12.13
CA GLN A 138 7.95 -20.67 -11.48
C GLN A 138 8.82 -21.48 -12.43
N ALA A 139 10.13 -21.27 -12.34
CA ALA A 139 11.16 -22.06 -13.02
C ALA A 139 11.69 -23.12 -12.05
#